data_AF-A0A1A8IQL0-F1
#
_entry.id   AF-A0A1A8IQL0-F1
#
_cell.length_a   1.000
_cell.length_b   1.000
_cell.length_c   1.000
_cell.angle_alpha   90.00
_cell.angle_beta   90.00
_cell.angle_gamma   90.00
#
_symmetry.space_group_name_H-M   'P 1'
#
loop_
_entity.id
_entity.type
_entity.pdbx_description
1 polymer ?
#
loop_
_entity_poly.entity_id
_entity_poly.type
_entity_poly.pdbx_seq_one_letter_code
_entity_poly.pdbx_strand_id
1 'polypeptide(L)'
;KLFIAGVASILTLVFLRLFQEFLPTVNYVLVPIVMVIIGSYMIANGFFNVFCTCVETLFLCFCEDLERNDGSSSKPYYISPGLHKILRKGEERAKSCASS
;
A
#
# COMPACT_ATOMS: atom_id res chain seq x y z
N LYS A 1 1.05 14.05 -2.84
CA LYS A 1 1.58 12.66 -2.78
C LYS A 1 2.50 12.32 -3.97
N LEU A 2 2.13 12.66 -5.23
CA LEU A 2 2.96 12.41 -6.43
C LEU A 2 4.37 13.05 -6.39
N PHE A 3 4.49 14.29 -5.91
CA PHE A 3 5.79 14.97 -5.77
C PHE A 3 6.71 14.27 -4.77
N ILE A 4 6.16 13.80 -3.65
CA ILE A 4 6.90 13.09 -2.59
C ILE A 4 7.38 11.72 -3.10
N ALA A 5 6.54 11.00 -3.84
CA ALA A 5 6.91 9.75 -4.48
C ALA A 5 7.98 9.95 -5.58
N GLY A 6 7.88 11.02 -6.37
CA GLY A 6 8.89 11.37 -7.38
C GLY A 6 10.26 11.67 -6.76
N VAL A 7 10.30 12.50 -5.72
CA VAL A 7 11.54 12.84 -5.00
C VAL A 7 12.14 11.59 -4.33
N ALA A 8 11.33 10.75 -3.68
CA ALA A 8 11.79 9.51 -3.05
C ALA A 8 12.35 8.50 -4.08
N SER A 9 11.75 8.40 -5.26
CA SER A 9 12.24 7.56 -6.36
C SER A 9 13.58 8.05 -6.91
N ILE A 10 13.75 9.37 -7.12
CA ILE A 10 15.03 9.96 -7.57
C ILE A 10 16.11 9.71 -6.51
N LEU A 11 15.81 9.92 -5.24
CA LEU A 11 16.72 9.63 -4.12
C LEU A 11 17.13 8.16 -4.08
N THR A 12 16.20 7.23 -4.30
CA THR A 12 16.48 5.79 -4.33
C THR A 12 17.37 5.41 -5.52
N LEU A 13 17.13 6.00 -6.70
CA LEU A 13 17.97 5.79 -7.89
C LEU A 13 19.38 6.35 -7.69
N VAL A 14 19.50 7.55 -7.13
CA VAL A 14 20.80 8.16 -6.80
C VAL A 14 21.54 7.32 -5.75
N PHE A 15 20.83 6.80 -4.76
CA PHE A 15 21.39 5.89 -3.75
C PHE A 15 21.90 4.58 -4.36
N LEU A 16 21.17 3.98 -5.30
CA LEU A 16 21.61 2.78 -6.02
C LEU A 16 22.86 3.05 -6.87
N ARG A 17 22.95 4.22 -7.49
CA ARG A 17 24.11 4.66 -8.27
C ARG A 17 25.33 4.87 -7.38
N LEU A 18 25.16 5.56 -6.26
CA LEU A 18 26.18 5.72 -5.22
C LEU A 18 26.65 4.36 -4.70
N PHE A 19 25.74 3.43 -4.44
CA PHE A 19 26.08 2.08 -4.01
C PHE A 19 26.97 1.36 -5.04
N GLN A 20 26.62 1.42 -6.33
CA GLN A 20 27.44 0.80 -7.38
C GLN A 20 28.85 1.39 -7.48
N GLU A 21 29.02 2.68 -7.24
CA GLU A 21 30.35 3.33 -7.27
C GLU A 21 31.19 3.08 -6.01
N PHE A 22 30.57 2.83 -4.86
CA PHE A 22 31.27 2.55 -3.60
C PHE A 22 31.66 1.07 -3.42
N LEU A 23 30.98 0.12 -4.08
CA LEU A 23 31.29 -1.31 -4.01
C LEU A 23 32.77 -1.70 -4.25
N PRO A 24 33.54 -1.09 -5.18
CA PRO A 24 34.92 -1.52 -5.43
C PRO A 24 35.96 -1.08 -4.37
N THR A 25 35.63 -0.22 -3.40
CA THR A 25 36.64 0.43 -2.52
C THR A 25 36.52 0.16 -1.02
N VAL A 26 35.52 -0.59 -0.55
CA VAL A 26 35.28 -0.79 0.89
C VAL A 26 35.77 -2.14 1.42
N ASN A 27 36.73 -2.10 2.35
CA ASN A 27 37.21 -3.25 3.13
C ASN A 27 36.37 -3.52 4.42
N TYR A 28 35.23 -2.84 4.60
CA TYR A 28 34.37 -2.97 5.78
C TYR A 28 32.98 -3.48 5.40
N VAL A 29 32.69 -4.75 5.73
CA VAL A 29 31.44 -5.46 5.40
C VAL A 29 30.19 -4.83 6.03
N LEU A 30 30.33 -4.07 7.13
CA LEU A 30 29.20 -3.40 7.78
C LEU A 30 28.58 -2.29 6.91
N VAL A 31 29.40 -1.57 6.15
CA VAL A 31 28.97 -0.45 5.30
C VAL A 31 27.97 -0.91 4.21
N PRO A 32 28.25 -1.94 3.39
CA PRO A 32 27.28 -2.43 2.42
C PRO A 32 26.03 -3.02 3.07
N ILE A 33 26.12 -3.63 4.26
CA ILE A 33 24.94 -4.15 4.97
C ILE A 33 23.98 -3.00 5.35
N VAL A 34 24.50 -1.94 5.97
CA VAL A 34 23.69 -0.78 6.37
C VAL A 34 23.10 -0.09 5.13
N MET A 35 23.86 -0.01 4.04
CA MET A 35 23.36 0.56 2.78
C MET A 35 22.21 -0.26 2.19
N VAL A 36 22.30 -1.60 2.21
CA VAL A 36 21.19 -2.47 1.73
C VAL A 36 19.95 -2.29 2.59
N ILE A 37 20.09 -2.19 3.91
CA ILE A 37 18.96 -1.95 4.83
C ILE A 37 18.27 -0.63 4.48
N ILE A 38 19.03 0.47 4.36
CA ILE A 38 18.50 1.80 4.02
C ILE A 38 17.83 1.77 2.64
N GLY A 39 18.49 1.21 1.64
CA GLY A 39 17.94 1.10 0.28
C GLY A 39 16.63 0.31 0.25
N SER A 40 16.57 -0.83 0.94
CA SER A 40 15.36 -1.65 1.01
C SER A 40 14.20 -0.92 1.71
N TYR A 41 14.49 -0.15 2.76
CA TYR A 41 13.50 0.67 3.46
C TYR A 41 12.94 1.77 2.56
N MET A 42 13.79 2.47 1.80
CA MET A 42 13.37 3.50 0.86
C MET A 42 12.44 2.94 -0.22
N ILE A 43 12.80 1.78 -0.79
CA ILE A 43 11.99 1.08 -1.80
C ILE A 43 10.65 0.66 -1.20
N ALA A 44 10.66 -0.04 -0.05
CA ALA A 44 9.45 -0.50 0.61
C ALA A 44 8.49 0.65 0.93
N ASN A 45 9.01 1.75 1.49
CA ASN A 45 8.22 2.93 1.80
C ASN A 45 7.61 3.58 0.53
N GLY A 46 8.35 3.59 -0.58
CA GLY A 46 7.84 4.05 -1.88
C GLY A 46 6.65 3.21 -2.36
N PHE A 47 6.78 1.88 -2.35
CA PHE A 47 5.71 0.96 -2.74
C PHE A 47 4.50 1.04 -1.81
N PHE A 48 4.71 1.08 -0.49
CA PHE A 48 3.62 1.17 0.47
C PHE A 48 2.80 2.46 0.32
N ASN A 49 3.44 3.59 -0.01
CA ASN A 49 2.70 4.85 -0.21
C ASN A 49 1.76 4.82 -1.43
N VAL A 50 2.22 4.20 -2.54
CA VAL A 50 1.37 3.96 -3.71
C VAL A 50 0.25 2.99 -3.36
N PHE A 51 0.58 1.89 -2.69
CA PHE A 51 -0.40 0.90 -2.24
C PHE A 51 -1.49 1.53 -1.38
N CYS A 52 -1.13 2.32 -0.36
CA CYS A 52 -2.10 3.03 0.49
C CYS A 52 -3.01 3.96 -0.33
N THR A 53 -2.45 4.70 -1.29
CA THR A 53 -3.24 5.58 -2.16
C THR A 53 -4.22 4.78 -3.02
N CYS A 54 -3.81 3.64 -3.59
CA CYS A 54 -4.71 2.77 -4.35
C CYS A 54 -5.80 2.17 -3.47
N VAL A 55 -5.46 1.74 -2.25
CA VAL A 55 -6.41 1.20 -1.29
C VAL A 55 -7.45 2.24 -0.86
N GLU A 56 -7.03 3.49 -0.59
CA GLU A 56 -7.92 4.62 -0.34
C GLU A 56 -8.96 4.79 -1.48
N THR A 57 -8.51 4.73 -2.74
CA THR A 57 -9.42 4.86 -3.89
C THR A 57 -10.36 3.67 -4.07
N LEU A 58 -9.88 2.45 -3.83
CA LEU A 58 -10.71 1.25 -3.91
C LEU A 58 -11.82 1.26 -2.86
N PHE A 59 -11.51 1.70 -1.64
CA PHE A 59 -12.50 1.87 -0.59
C PHE A 59 -13.49 3.00 -0.90
N LEU A 60 -13.04 4.10 -1.50
CA LEU A 60 -13.94 5.18 -1.90
C LEU A 60 -14.95 4.70 -2.96
N CYS A 61 -14.46 4.07 -4.03
CA CYS A 61 -15.33 3.49 -5.07
C CYS A 61 -16.28 2.44 -4.50
N PHE A 62 -15.84 1.70 -3.49
CA PHE A 62 -16.70 0.76 -2.78
C PHE A 62 -17.81 1.45 -1.99
N CYS A 63 -17.50 2.47 -1.20
CA CYS A 63 -18.52 3.23 -0.47
C CYS A 63 -19.53 3.87 -1.44
N GLU A 64 -19.06 4.40 -2.56
CA GLU A 64 -19.90 4.96 -3.60
C GLU A 64 -20.80 3.90 -4.27
N ASP A 65 -20.29 2.68 -4.49
CA ASP A 65 -21.10 1.55 -4.98
C ASP A 65 -22.16 1.14 -3.97
N LEU A 66 -21.83 1.11 -2.68
CA LEU A 66 -22.78 0.81 -1.60
C LEU A 66 -23.88 1.87 -1.44
N GLU A 67 -23.57 3.13 -1.72
CA GLU A 67 -24.54 4.22 -1.63
C GLU A 67 -25.49 4.25 -2.84
N ARG A 68 -25.00 3.91 -4.04
CA ARG A 68 -25.82 3.95 -5.27
C ARG A 68 -26.57 2.67 -5.58
N ASN A 69 -26.03 1.52 -5.15
CA ASN A 69 -26.61 0.21 -5.41
C ASN A 69 -27.06 -0.41 -4.09
N ASP A 70 -28.26 -0.99 -4.08
CA ASP A 70 -28.86 -1.61 -2.90
C ASP A 70 -28.72 -3.15 -2.91
N GLY A 71 -28.14 -3.71 -3.97
CA GLY A 71 -27.97 -5.14 -4.16
C GLY A 71 -29.21 -5.84 -4.71
N SER A 72 -30.24 -5.09 -5.13
CA SER A 72 -31.44 -5.64 -5.75
C SER A 72 -31.18 -6.18 -7.17
N SER A 73 -32.10 -6.99 -7.70
CA SER A 73 -31.98 -7.51 -9.08
C SER A 73 -31.98 -6.40 -10.15
N SER A 74 -32.47 -5.20 -9.83
CA SER A 74 -32.45 -4.03 -10.71
C SER A 74 -31.23 -3.13 -10.49
N LYS A 75 -30.57 -3.19 -9.32
CA LYS A 75 -29.35 -2.45 -8.97
C LYS A 75 -28.37 -3.30 -8.14
N PRO A 76 -27.70 -4.29 -8.77
CA PRO A 76 -26.75 -5.15 -8.08
C PRO A 76 -25.48 -4.39 -7.70
N TYR A 77 -24.77 -4.85 -6.67
CA TYR A 77 -23.43 -4.34 -6.36
C TYR A 77 -22.44 -4.72 -7.46
N TYR A 78 -21.59 -3.76 -7.87
CA TYR A 78 -20.59 -3.96 -8.91
C TYR A 78 -19.18 -4.18 -8.34
N ILE A 79 -18.96 -3.87 -7.06
CA ILE A 79 -17.70 -4.15 -6.36
C ILE A 79 -17.38 -5.65 -6.31
N SER A 80 -16.09 -5.97 -6.17
CA SER A 80 -15.62 -7.33 -5.97
C SER A 80 -16.35 -8.06 -4.81
N PRO A 81 -16.80 -9.31 -5.03
CA PRO A 81 -17.51 -10.08 -4.00
C PRO A 81 -16.63 -10.45 -2.81
N GLY A 82 -15.31 -10.52 -3.00
CA GLY A 82 -14.34 -10.79 -1.93
C GLY A 82 -14.30 -9.67 -0.88
N LEU A 83 -14.20 -8.41 -1.34
CA LEU A 83 -14.19 -7.24 -0.45
C LEU A 83 -15.51 -7.10 0.31
N HIS A 84 -16.62 -7.27 -0.40
CA HIS A 84 -17.97 -7.19 0.19
C HIS A 84 -18.19 -8.27 1.28
N LYS A 85 -17.71 -9.51 1.05
CA LYS A 85 -17.78 -10.60 2.04
C LYS A 85 -16.96 -10.31 3.30
N ILE A 86 -15.79 -9.71 3.17
CA ILE A 86 -14.92 -9.36 4.32
C ILE A 86 -15.61 -8.31 5.20
N LEU A 87 -16.24 -7.31 4.58
CA LEU A 87 -16.93 -6.24 5.31
C LEU A 87 -18.14 -6.78 6.10
N ARG A 88 -19.00 -7.58 5.45
CA ARG A 88 -20.15 -8.23 6.11
C ARG A 88 -19.72 -9.07 7.31
N LYS A 89 -18.63 -9.82 7.18
CA LYS A 89 -18.06 -10.60 8.29
C LYS A 89 -17.57 -9.70 9.44
N GLY A 90 -17.10 -8.49 9.15
CA GLY A 90 -16.76 -7.49 10.16
C GLY A 90 -17.99 -6.98 10.91
N GLU A 91 -19.06 -6.65 10.20
CA GLU A 91 -20.33 -6.16 10.77
C GLU A 91 -21.02 -7.20 11.65
N GLU A 92 -21.08 -8.46 11.20
CA GLU A 92 -21.61 -9.59 11.97
C GLU A 92 -20.84 -9.78 13.30
N ARG A 93 -19.50 -9.64 13.27
CA ARG A 93 -18.67 -9.71 14.48
C ARG A 93 -18.92 -8.55 15.44
N ALA A 94 -19.06 -7.33 14.92
CA ALA A 94 -19.33 -6.16 15.74
C ALA A 94 -20.69 -6.27 16.46
N LYS A 95 -21.73 -6.75 15.76
CA LYS A 95 -23.06 -7.01 16.35
C LYS A 95 -23.04 -8.10 17.43
N SER A 96 -22.27 -9.17 17.23
CA SER A 96 -22.12 -10.22 18.24
C SER A 96 -21.43 -9.73 19.52
N CYS A 97 -20.42 -8.85 19.40
CA CYS A 97 -19.75 -8.28 20.58
C CYS A 97 -20.58 -7.22 21.30
N ALA A 98 -21.47 -6.51 20.61
CA ALA A 98 -22.36 -5.51 21.20
C ALA A 98 -23.58 -6.11 21.91
N SER A 99 -23.85 -7.41 21.71
CA SER A 99 -24.97 -8.14 22.30
C SER A 99 -24.55 -9.10 23.44
N SER A 100 -23.28 -9.08 23.86
CA SER A 100 -22.76 -9.74 25.07
C SER A 100 -22.43 -8.68 26.12
#